data_AF-A0A7X6P8T3-F1
#
_entry.id   AF-A0A7X6P8T3-F1
#
_cell.length_a   1.000
_cell.length_b   1.000
_cell.length_c   1.000
_cell.angle_alpha   90.00
_cell.angle_beta   90.00
_cell.angle_gamma   90.00
#
_symmetry.space_group_name_H-M   'P 1'
#
loop_
_entity.id
_entity.type
_entity.pdbx_description
1 polymer ?
#
loop_
_entity_poly.entity_id
_entity_poly.type
_entity_poly.pdbx_seq_one_letter_code
_entity_poly.pdbx_strand_id
1 'polypeptide(L)'
;MLELTPLTSAHIPLLQKYLRAYPRQSCDYAICNLMTWGKIYGNSFTIWKEHLVIVNPKYDYVMYPVGPGLSAKELRELVDIYREGHPLTQ
;
A
#
# COMPACT_ATOMS: atom_id res chain seq x y z
N MET A 1 -2.25 -14.61 -3.50
CA MET A 1 -3.18 -13.47 -3.32
C MET A 1 -2.73 -12.64 -2.14
N LEU A 2 -2.78 -11.31 -2.23
CA LEU A 2 -2.52 -10.41 -1.09
C LEU A 2 -3.75 -10.36 -0.17
N GLU A 3 -3.55 -10.54 1.13
CA GLU A 3 -4.59 -10.30 2.12
C GLU A 3 -4.65 -8.80 2.44
N LEU A 4 -5.68 -8.14 1.91
CA LEU A 4 -5.86 -6.70 2.05
C LEU A 4 -6.76 -6.37 3.24
N THR A 5 -6.29 -5.48 4.11
CA THR A 5 -7.04 -4.94 5.25
C THR A 5 -7.46 -3.50 4.95
N PRO A 6 -8.74 -3.13 5.13
CA PRO A 6 -9.18 -1.75 4.97
C PRO A 6 -8.37 -0.78 5.82
N LEU A 7 -7.86 0.29 5.21
CA LEU A 7 -7.07 1.28 5.91
C LEU A 7 -8.00 2.24 6.68
N THR A 8 -7.76 2.38 7.97
CA THR A 8 -8.56 3.22 8.87
C THR A 8 -7.66 4.00 9.83
N SER A 9 -8.23 4.97 10.55
CA SER A 9 -7.49 5.77 11.54
C SER A 9 -6.87 4.94 12.67
N ALA A 10 -7.41 3.75 12.97
CA ALA A 10 -6.82 2.83 13.95
C ALA A 10 -5.40 2.38 13.55
N HIS A 11 -5.06 2.45 12.26
CA HIS A 11 -3.77 2.04 11.72
C HIS A 11 -2.75 3.18 11.64
N ILE A 12 -3.08 4.40 12.10
CA ILE A 12 -2.13 5.52 12.12
C ILE A 12 -0.80 5.16 12.82
N PRO A 13 -0.77 4.47 13.98
CA PRO A 13 0.49 4.06 14.61
C PRO A 13 1.34 3.15 13.71
N LEU A 14 0.72 2.25 12.93
CA LEU A 14 1.41 1.39 11.97
C LEU A 14 2.03 2.23 10.84
N LEU A 15 1.26 3.18 10.28
CA LEU A 15 1.75 4.09 9.24
C LEU A 15 2.93 4.92 9.75
N GLN A 16 2.84 5.46 10.96
CA GLN A 16 3.93 6.22 11.59
C GLN A 16 5.17 5.36 11.78
N LYS A 17 5.04 4.11 12.23
CA LYS A 17 6.17 3.18 12.38
C LYS A 17 6.94 3.03 11.07
N TYR A 18 6.25 2.72 9.97
CA TYR A 18 6.88 2.50 8.67
C TYR A 18 7.42 3.80 8.05
N LEU A 19 6.62 4.87 8.02
CA LEU A 19 7.00 6.13 7.36
C LEU A 19 8.07 6.92 8.11
N ARG A 20 8.24 6.71 9.42
CA ARG A 20 9.38 7.27 10.16
C ARG A 20 10.68 6.52 9.86
N ALA A 21 10.63 5.19 9.77
CA ALA A 21 11.80 4.37 9.47
C ALA A 21 12.21 4.47 7.99
N TYR A 22 11.22 4.59 7.10
CA TYR A 22 11.39 4.62 5.65
C TYR A 22 10.63 5.82 5.06
N PRO A 23 11.15 7.05 5.24
CA PRO A 23 10.46 8.27 4.81
C PRO A 23 10.27 8.32 3.30
N ARG A 24 9.08 8.75 2.88
CA ARG A 24 8.69 8.94 1.47
C ARG A 24 8.43 10.42 1.23
N GLN A 25 8.95 10.94 0.12
CA GLN A 25 8.77 12.34 -0.26
C GLN A 25 7.47 12.60 -1.02
N SER A 26 6.87 11.57 -1.65
CA SER A 26 5.57 11.71 -2.29
C SER A 26 4.49 12.05 -1.25
N CYS A 27 3.68 13.06 -1.56
CA CYS A 27 2.59 13.50 -0.71
C CYS A 27 1.48 12.46 -0.58
N ASP A 28 1.40 11.46 -1.47
CA ASP A 28 0.45 10.36 -1.37
C ASP A 28 0.63 9.55 -0.08
N TYR A 29 1.85 9.54 0.47
CA TYR A 29 2.17 8.85 1.73
C TYR A 29 1.99 9.73 2.97
N ALA A 30 1.64 11.00 2.82
CA ALA A 30 1.30 11.82 3.98
C ALA A 30 0.09 11.18 4.68
N ILE A 31 0.20 10.95 5.99
CA ILE A 31 -0.85 10.26 6.76
C ILE A 31 -2.19 10.99 6.62
N CYS A 32 -2.19 12.32 6.59
CA CYS A 32 -3.40 13.11 6.35
C CYS A 32 -4.06 12.79 4.99
N ASN A 33 -3.26 12.62 3.93
CA ASN A 33 -3.74 12.28 2.59
C ASN A 33 -4.25 10.83 2.54
N LEU A 34 -3.50 9.88 3.12
CA LEU A 34 -3.92 8.48 3.23
C LEU A 34 -5.26 8.34 3.97
N MET A 35 -5.48 9.11 5.04
CA MET A 35 -6.74 9.06 5.81
C MET A 35 -7.88 9.83 5.14
N THR A 36 -7.60 10.96 4.51
CA THR A 36 -8.63 11.81 3.89
C THR A 36 -9.09 11.18 2.58
N TRP A 37 -8.16 10.95 1.64
CA TRP A 37 -8.47 10.41 0.32
C TRP A 37 -8.72 8.90 0.35
N GLY A 38 -8.13 8.18 1.30
CA GLY A 38 -8.36 6.75 1.45
C GLY A 38 -9.82 6.38 1.70
N LYS A 39 -10.62 7.27 2.32
CA LYS A 39 -12.07 7.08 2.46
C LYS A 39 -12.81 7.12 1.12
N ILE A 40 -12.33 7.92 0.17
CA ILE A 40 -12.92 8.08 -1.17
C ILE A 40 -12.47 6.94 -2.09
N TYR A 41 -11.23 6.47 -1.91
CA TYR A 41 -10.61 5.46 -2.76
C TYR A 41 -10.75 4.03 -2.23
N GLY A 42 -11.22 3.86 -0.99
CA GLY A 42 -11.27 2.55 -0.35
C GLY A 42 -9.88 1.98 -0.08
N ASN A 43 -8.90 2.83 0.23
CA ASN A 43 -7.51 2.39 0.42
C ASN A 43 -7.46 1.24 1.42
N SER A 44 -6.72 0.20 1.06
CA SER A 44 -6.45 -0.97 1.89
C SER A 44 -4.94 -1.15 1.98
N PHE A 45 -4.47 -1.96 2.92
CA PHE A 45 -3.06 -2.24 3.08
C PHE A 45 -2.80 -3.71 3.36
N THR A 46 -1.55 -4.12 3.17
CA THR A 46 -1.04 -5.41 3.63
C THR A 46 0.41 -5.25 4.06
N ILE A 47 0.93 -6.23 4.80
CA ILE A 47 2.36 -6.34 5.08
C ILE A 47 2.91 -7.48 4.24
N TRP A 48 3.77 -7.14 3.27
CA TRP A 48 4.35 -8.11 2.34
C TRP A 48 5.88 -8.02 2.39
N LYS A 49 6.54 -9.14 2.71
CA LYS A 49 8.01 -9.22 2.90
C LYS A 49 8.55 -8.07 3.77
N GLU A 50 7.90 -7.81 4.91
CA GLU A 50 8.25 -6.70 5.82
C GLU A 50 8.03 -5.28 5.27
N HIS A 51 7.29 -5.13 4.18
CA HIS A 51 6.91 -3.82 3.63
C HIS A 51 5.45 -3.53 3.89
N LEU A 52 5.16 -2.30 4.29
CA LEU A 52 3.82 -1.76 4.21
C LEU A 52 3.48 -1.48 2.74
N VAL A 53 2.49 -2.19 2.22
CA VAL A 53 1.97 -1.97 0.86
C VAL A 53 0.57 -1.38 1.00
N ILE A 54 0.36 -0.23 0.38
CA ILE A 54 -0.96 0.42 0.32
C ILE A 54 -1.51 0.21 -1.09
N VAL A 55 -2.78 -0.17 -1.15
CA VAL A 55 -3.49 -0.42 -2.40
C VAL A 55 -4.70 0.51 -2.45
N ASN A 56 -4.86 1.18 -3.58
CA ASN A 56 -6.07 1.89 -3.94
C ASN A 56 -6.86 0.99 -4.90
N PRO A 57 -7.88 0.27 -4.43
CA PRO A 57 -8.62 -0.67 -5.26
C PRO A 57 -9.52 0.02 -6.29
N LYS A 58 -9.88 1.30 -6.09
CA LYS A 58 -10.70 2.05 -7.05
C LYS A 58 -10.01 2.23 -8.41
N TYR A 59 -8.69 2.28 -8.43
CA TYR A 59 -7.89 2.49 -9.64
C TYR A 59 -6.87 1.36 -9.87
N ASP A 60 -7.06 0.19 -9.23
CA ASP A 60 -6.13 -0.95 -9.27
C ASP A 60 -4.67 -0.56 -9.04
N TYR A 61 -4.45 0.41 -8.14
CA TYR A 61 -3.16 1.05 -7.95
C TYR A 61 -2.46 0.51 -6.70
N VAL A 62 -1.42 -0.29 -6.92
CA VAL A 62 -0.48 -0.73 -5.88
C VAL A 62 0.56 0.37 -5.69
N MET A 63 0.49 1.08 -4.57
CA MET A 63 1.49 2.09 -4.23
C MET A 63 2.85 1.41 -4.00
N TYR A 64 3.94 2.14 -4.26
CA TYR A 64 5.27 1.61 -4.01
C TYR A 64 5.44 1.16 -2.54
N PRO A 65 6.01 -0.03 -2.26
CA PRO A 65 6.13 -0.56 -0.89
C PRO A 65 7.00 0.31 0.02
N VAL A 66 6.57 0.48 1.28
CA VAL A 66 7.31 1.21 2.31
C VAL A 66 8.00 0.21 3.24
N GLY A 67 9.32 0.16 3.19
CA GLY A 67 10.10 -0.83 3.92
C GLY A 67 11.57 -0.82 3.45
N PRO A 68 12.33 -1.91 3.73
CA PRO A 68 13.68 -2.06 3.23
C PRO A 68 13.78 -2.03 1.69
N GLY A 69 14.99 -2.11 1.13
CA GLY A 69 15.15 -2.10 -0.34
C GLY A 69 14.52 -3.33 -0.99
N LEU A 70 13.86 -3.14 -2.14
CA LEU A 70 13.35 -4.23 -2.98
C LEU A 70 14.12 -4.27 -4.31
N SER A 71 14.35 -5.49 -4.80
CA SER A 71 14.80 -5.69 -6.17
C SER A 71 13.66 -5.50 -7.18
N ALA A 72 14.02 -5.26 -8.44
CA ALA A 72 13.04 -5.16 -9.53
C ALA A 72 12.19 -6.45 -9.68
N LYS A 73 12.78 -7.62 -9.42
CA LYS A 73 12.09 -8.92 -9.47
C LYS A 73 10.99 -9.00 -8.40
N GLU A 74 11.28 -8.54 -7.20
CA GLU A 74 10.31 -8.53 -6.09
C GLU A 74 9.18 -7.53 -6.32
N LEU A 75 9.48 -6.36 -6.88
CA LEU A 75 8.44 -5.41 -7.26
C LEU A 75 7.49 -6.00 -8.31
N ARG A 76 8.02 -6.72 -9.31
CA ARG A 76 7.20 -7.44 -10.29
C ARG A 76 6.35 -8.53 -9.63
N GLU A 77 6.95 -9.33 -8.76
CA GLU A 77 6.26 -10.37 -7.99
C GLU A 77 5.08 -9.81 -7.21
N LEU A 78 5.24 -8.69 -6.50
CA LEU A 78 4.15 -8.04 -5.77
C LEU A 78 2.96 -7.69 -6.68
N VAL A 79 3.25 -7.09 -7.84
CA VAL A 79 2.21 -6.69 -8.81
C VAL A 79 1.52 -7.92 -9.42
N ASP A 80 2.28 -8.97 -9.73
CA ASP A 80 1.73 -10.23 -10.24
C ASP A 80 0.78 -10.89 -9.21
N ILE A 81 1.19 -10.98 -7.94
CA ILE A 81 0.35 -11.53 -6.84
C ILE A 81 -0.94 -10.71 -6.65
N TYR A 82 -0.86 -9.38 -6.77
CA TYR A 82 -2.04 -8.52 -6.68
C TYR A 82 -3.03 -8.83 -7.81
N ARG A 83 -2.54 -8.89 -9.06
CA ARG A 83 -3.34 -9.15 -10.27
C ARG A 83 -4.01 -10.53 -10.27
N GLU A 84 -3.35 -11.55 -9.72
CA GLU A 84 -3.95 -12.89 -9.60
C GLU A 84 -5.25 -12.88 -8.78
N GLY A 85 -5.36 -12.00 -7.78
CA GLY A 85 -6.58 -11.86 -6.98
C GLY A 85 -7.56 -10.80 -7.47
N HIS A 86 -7.12 -9.93 -8.39
CA HIS A 86 -7.86 -8.78 -8.89
C HIS A 86 -7.69 -8.73 -10.42
N PRO A 87 -8.26 -9.71 -11.16
CA PRO A 87 -8.22 -9.68 -12.61
C PRO A 87 -8.89 -8.39 -13.07
N LEU A 88 -8.15 -7.57 -13.84
CA LEU A 88 -8.56 -6.26 -14.33
C LEU A 88 -10.04 -6.30 -14.76
N THR A 89 -10.88 -5.49 -14.11
CA THR A 89 -12.10 -5.02 -14.75
C THR A 89 -11.66 -4.15 -15.92
N GLN A 90 -11.68 -4.73 -17.13
CA GLN A 90 -11.53 -3.97 -18.37
C GLN A 90 -12.60 -2.89 -18.47
#